data_AF-G0ES83-F1
#
_entry.id   AF-G0ES83-F1
#
_cell.length_a   1.000
_cell.length_b   1.000
_cell.length_c   1.000
_cell.angle_alpha   90.00
_cell.angle_beta   90.00
_cell.angle_gamma   90.00
#
_symmetry.space_group_name_H-M   'P 1'
#
loop_
_entity.id
_entity.type
_entity.pdbx_description
1 polymer ?
#
loop_
_entity_poly.entity_id
_entity_poly.type
_entity_poly.pdbx_seq_one_letter_code
_entity_poly.pdbx_strand_id
1 'polypeptide(L)'
;MESRRPAHPTRETMNRDPIIVMQHQGVSYIKLDYYMRAASIIVNGEHTPAVCPGNQQWAMHDGIVESLAIKQPSQRVCIGWRLSDKYRGVVQFPETLEPDAITYDHDEEAYQATDATATYHPDFYEQVIEERQASPVAVEFLVIDRDCQPITQPADVTVDFPHSLREYPATWHRHPVSISGEALFARAADVLVAAVAARPNDFVCDDHRSIGTVTLHRYMNHEPRTREYKVGRRTRRDTQTRSRFEVMKLSKPRSSYTEGALVPPTLKAENWLALEPKINEFVNLVLSYIEPSSVGVCPHCAGDGFLLNKAA
;
A
#
# COMPACT_ATOMS: atom_id res chain seq x y z
N MET A 1 -7.98 -38.83 -0.05
CA MET A 1 -8.20 -37.49 0.53
C MET A 1 -8.13 -36.49 -0.60
N GLU A 2 -9.25 -36.31 -1.30
CA GLU A 2 -9.34 -35.35 -2.40
C GLU A 2 -9.58 -33.96 -1.83
N SER A 3 -8.63 -33.08 -2.13
CA SER A 3 -8.71 -31.64 -1.89
C SER A 3 -9.89 -31.08 -2.70
N ARG A 4 -11.04 -30.91 -2.04
CA ARG A 4 -12.12 -30.06 -2.55
C ARG A 4 -11.59 -28.63 -2.58
N ARG A 5 -11.23 -28.15 -3.77
CA ARG A 5 -11.07 -26.72 -4.02
C ARG A 5 -12.38 -26.03 -3.64
N PRO A 6 -12.35 -24.91 -2.89
CA PRO A 6 -13.57 -24.15 -2.65
C PRO A 6 -14.12 -23.67 -3.99
N ALA A 7 -15.42 -23.89 -4.20
CA ALA A 7 -16.13 -23.38 -5.37
C ALA A 7 -15.94 -21.87 -5.46
N HIS A 8 -15.58 -21.38 -6.65
CA HIS A 8 -15.63 -19.95 -6.94
C HIS A 8 -17.08 -19.47 -6.73
N PRO A 9 -17.31 -18.42 -5.92
CA PRO A 9 -18.65 -17.87 -5.79
C PRO A 9 -19.11 -17.36 -7.15
N THR A 10 -20.28 -17.86 -7.59
CA THR A 10 -20.99 -17.38 -8.77
C THR A 10 -21.37 -15.91 -8.59
N ARG A 11 -21.31 -15.17 -9.70
CA ARG A 11 -21.40 -13.70 -9.82
C ARG A 11 -22.71 -13.05 -9.34
N GLU A 12 -23.67 -13.82 -8.82
CA GLU A 12 -25.08 -13.42 -8.67
C GLU A 12 -25.54 -13.15 -7.24
N THR A 13 -24.70 -13.34 -6.22
CA THR A 13 -25.01 -12.93 -4.84
C THR A 13 -23.97 -11.96 -4.30
N MET A 14 -23.70 -10.93 -5.11
CA MET A 14 -23.02 -9.73 -4.62
C MET A 14 -24.08 -8.85 -3.95
N ASN A 15 -24.48 -9.24 -2.73
CA ASN A 15 -25.08 -8.33 -1.77
C ASN A 15 -23.99 -7.30 -1.42
N ARG A 16 -23.75 -6.36 -2.35
CA ARG A 16 -22.65 -5.40 -2.26
C ARG A 16 -23.06 -4.40 -1.21
N ASP A 17 -22.29 -4.35 -0.12
CA ASP A 17 -22.28 -3.19 0.74
C ASP A 17 -22.17 -1.92 -0.13
N PRO A 18 -22.92 -0.86 0.20
CA PRO A 18 -22.90 0.36 -0.60
C PRO A 18 -21.47 0.90 -0.72
N ILE A 19 -21.13 1.41 -1.89
CA ILE A 19 -19.80 2.02 -2.10
C ILE A 19 -19.67 3.21 -1.15
N ILE A 20 -18.58 3.25 -0.39
CA ILE A 20 -18.30 4.35 0.51
C ILE A 20 -17.79 5.55 -0.29
N VAL A 21 -18.42 6.71 -0.07
CA VAL A 21 -18.01 8.00 -0.61
C VAL A 21 -17.73 8.96 0.55
N MET A 22 -16.65 9.72 0.43
CA MET A 22 -16.37 10.87 1.30
C MET A 22 -16.30 12.13 0.43
N GLN A 23 -16.56 13.30 1.00
CA GLN A 23 -16.43 14.57 0.28
C GLN A 23 -15.54 15.52 1.07
N HIS A 24 -14.80 16.37 0.37
CA HIS A 24 -14.05 17.45 0.98
C HIS A 24 -13.84 18.55 -0.05
N GLN A 25 -14.20 19.79 0.27
CA GLN A 25 -13.93 20.98 -0.55
C GLN A 25 -14.39 20.83 -2.03
N GLY A 26 -15.56 20.24 -2.25
CA GLY A 26 -16.11 20.06 -3.60
C GLY A 26 -15.53 18.88 -4.38
N VAL A 27 -14.68 18.06 -3.77
CA VAL A 27 -14.15 16.82 -4.34
C VAL A 27 -14.79 15.61 -3.65
N SER A 28 -15.20 14.62 -4.43
CA SER A 28 -15.70 13.34 -3.92
C SER A 28 -14.64 12.25 -4.05
N TYR A 29 -14.45 11.51 -2.96
CA TYR A 29 -13.53 10.39 -2.83
C TYR A 29 -14.33 9.10 -2.76
N ILE A 30 -14.15 8.24 -3.75
CA ILE A 30 -14.89 6.99 -3.92
C ILE A 30 -13.98 5.83 -3.52
N LYS A 31 -14.38 5.05 -2.52
CA LYS A 31 -13.61 3.89 -2.08
C LYS A 31 -13.62 2.81 -3.16
N LEU A 32 -12.43 2.39 -3.56
CA LEU A 32 -12.22 1.27 -4.48
C LEU A 32 -12.15 -0.02 -3.67
N ASP A 33 -12.90 -1.01 -4.12
CA ASP A 33 -12.82 -2.38 -3.62
C ASP A 33 -11.93 -3.24 -4.53
N TYR A 34 -11.59 -4.46 -4.09
CA TYR A 34 -10.72 -5.40 -4.81
C TYR A 34 -11.13 -5.60 -6.28
N TYR A 35 -12.44 -5.61 -6.56
CA TYR A 35 -12.99 -5.80 -7.90
C TYR A 35 -13.27 -4.50 -8.68
N MET A 36 -12.99 -3.34 -8.08
CA MET A 36 -13.30 -2.03 -8.64
C MET A 36 -12.03 -1.23 -8.89
N ARG A 37 -11.81 -0.85 -10.14
CA ARG A 37 -10.75 0.10 -10.52
C ARG A 37 -11.36 1.44 -10.88
N ALA A 38 -10.64 2.53 -10.64
CA ALA A 38 -11.08 3.87 -11.03
C ALA A 38 -11.51 3.93 -12.52
N ALA A 39 -10.76 3.27 -13.40
CA ALA A 39 -11.04 3.18 -14.84
C ALA A 39 -12.35 2.44 -15.21
N SER A 40 -12.91 1.65 -14.30
CA SER A 40 -14.19 0.95 -14.47
C SER A 40 -15.40 1.72 -13.94
N ILE A 41 -15.20 2.85 -13.25
CA ILE A 41 -16.28 3.62 -12.63
C ILE A 41 -16.74 4.74 -13.58
N ILE A 42 -18.03 5.02 -13.56
CA ILE A 42 -18.67 6.15 -14.21
C ILE A 42 -19.36 6.94 -13.10
N VAL A 43 -19.13 8.26 -13.07
CA VAL A 43 -19.68 9.16 -12.05
C VAL A 43 -20.52 10.19 -12.78
N ASN A 44 -21.78 10.36 -12.37
CA ASN A 44 -22.69 11.34 -12.98
C ASN A 44 -22.84 11.20 -14.51
N GLY A 45 -22.70 9.98 -15.03
CA GLY A 45 -22.71 9.72 -16.48
C GLY A 45 -21.41 10.08 -17.21
N GLU A 46 -20.45 10.70 -16.54
CA GLU A 46 -19.17 11.13 -17.11
C GLU A 46 -18.02 10.18 -16.72
N HIS A 47 -16.96 10.19 -17.54
CA HIS A 47 -15.93 9.17 -17.50
C HIS A 47 -15.00 9.27 -16.28
N THR A 48 -14.82 8.11 -15.66
CA THR A 48 -13.70 7.63 -14.85
C THR A 48 -13.02 8.64 -13.93
N PRO A 49 -13.27 8.57 -12.61
CA PRO A 49 -12.55 9.38 -11.63
C PRO A 49 -11.06 9.08 -11.69
N ALA A 50 -10.22 10.06 -11.32
CA ALA A 50 -8.78 9.87 -11.22
C ALA A 50 -8.44 8.97 -10.03
N VAL A 51 -7.31 8.27 -10.05
CA VAL A 51 -6.83 7.58 -8.83
C VAL A 51 -6.33 8.64 -7.85
N CYS A 52 -6.67 8.52 -6.56
CA CYS A 52 -6.22 9.47 -5.55
C CYS A 52 -4.68 9.44 -5.41
N PRO A 53 -4.00 10.60 -5.43
CA PRO A 53 -2.58 10.66 -5.11
C PRO A 53 -2.30 10.13 -3.70
N GLY A 54 -1.33 9.24 -3.55
CA GLY A 54 -0.92 8.71 -2.24
C GLY A 54 -1.86 7.66 -1.63
N ASN A 55 -3.02 7.38 -2.22
CA ASN A 55 -3.91 6.32 -1.76
C ASN A 55 -4.65 5.62 -2.91
N GLN A 56 -4.10 4.50 -3.37
CA GLN A 56 -4.65 3.73 -4.49
C GLN A 56 -5.98 3.03 -4.20
N GLN A 57 -6.42 3.01 -2.93
CA GLN A 57 -7.73 2.46 -2.55
C GLN A 57 -8.86 3.45 -2.77
N TRP A 58 -8.58 4.65 -3.28
CA TRP A 58 -9.58 5.69 -3.49
C TRP A 58 -9.46 6.28 -4.89
N ALA A 59 -10.59 6.64 -5.47
CA ALA A 59 -10.69 7.44 -6.68
C ALA A 59 -11.27 8.82 -6.36
N MET A 60 -10.86 9.82 -7.11
CA MET A 60 -11.17 11.23 -6.93
C MET A 60 -12.00 11.73 -8.10
N HIS A 61 -13.12 12.37 -7.80
CA HIS A 61 -14.00 13.03 -8.76
C HIS A 61 -14.20 14.50 -8.35
N ASP A 62 -14.00 15.42 -9.28
CA ASP A 62 -14.28 16.83 -9.07
C ASP A 62 -15.79 17.04 -9.12
N GLY A 63 -16.39 17.41 -7.99
CA GLY A 63 -17.84 17.57 -7.84
C GLY A 63 -18.48 16.58 -6.86
N ILE A 64 -19.80 16.68 -6.76
CA ILE A 64 -20.65 15.84 -5.91
C ILE A 64 -21.06 14.60 -6.70
N VAL A 65 -20.92 13.42 -6.09
CA VAL A 65 -21.44 12.17 -6.66
C VAL A 65 -22.95 12.12 -6.47
N GLU A 66 -23.70 12.15 -7.59
CA GLU A 66 -25.15 11.98 -7.64
C GLU A 66 -25.51 10.57 -8.13
N SER A 67 -24.69 9.99 -8.99
CA SER A 67 -24.84 8.60 -9.46
C SER A 67 -23.49 7.92 -9.68
N LEU A 68 -23.45 6.60 -9.40
CA LEU A 68 -22.32 5.73 -9.71
C LEU A 68 -22.77 4.56 -10.57
N ALA A 69 -21.97 4.24 -11.58
CA ALA A 69 -22.13 3.03 -12.38
C ALA A 69 -20.78 2.37 -12.66
N ILE A 70 -20.80 1.06 -12.92
CA ILE A 70 -19.61 0.27 -13.27
C ILE A 70 -19.72 -0.18 -14.72
N LYS A 71 -18.66 0.11 -15.50
CA LYS A 71 -18.48 -0.39 -16.87
C LYS A 71 -18.50 -1.92 -16.86
N GLN A 72 -19.33 -2.48 -17.72
CA GLN A 72 -19.36 -3.91 -17.96
C GLN A 72 -18.39 -4.26 -19.09
N PRO A 73 -17.76 -5.46 -19.04
CA PRO A 73 -17.00 -5.96 -20.18
C PRO A 73 -17.91 -6.08 -21.41
N SER A 74 -17.35 -5.92 -22.61
CA SER A 74 -18.07 -6.21 -23.85
C SER A 74 -18.55 -7.66 -23.84
N GLN A 75 -19.75 -7.88 -24.36
CA GLN A 75 -20.34 -9.20 -24.51
C GLN A 75 -20.19 -9.64 -25.97
N ARG A 76 -19.69 -10.85 -26.17
CA ARG A 76 -19.68 -11.52 -27.47
C ARG A 76 -21.03 -12.19 -27.65
N VAL A 77 -21.82 -11.69 -28.58
CA VAL A 77 -23.16 -12.19 -28.85
C VAL A 77 -23.17 -12.84 -30.23
N CYS A 78 -23.71 -14.06 -30.32
CA CYS A 78 -24.00 -14.70 -31.58
C CYS A 78 -25.10 -13.89 -32.28
N ILE A 79 -24.82 -13.35 -33.47
CA ILE A 79 -25.82 -12.62 -34.27
C ILE A 79 -26.33 -13.44 -35.44
N GLY A 80 -25.80 -14.64 -35.64
CA GLY A 80 -26.17 -15.53 -36.71
C GLY A 80 -25.08 -16.53 -37.01
N TRP A 81 -25.33 -17.36 -38.01
CA TRP A 81 -24.37 -18.33 -38.52
C TRP A 81 -24.18 -18.10 -40.01
N ARG A 82 -22.97 -18.29 -40.50
CA ARG A 82 -22.64 -18.14 -41.92
C ARG A 82 -22.05 -19.43 -42.46
N LEU A 83 -22.51 -19.86 -43.62
CA LEU A 83 -21.94 -21.02 -44.29
C LEU A 83 -20.45 -20.77 -44.54
N SER A 84 -19.61 -21.67 -44.04
CA SER A 84 -18.15 -21.55 -44.16
C SER A 84 -17.74 -21.45 -45.63
N ASP A 85 -16.79 -20.59 -45.93
CA ASP A 85 -16.39 -20.29 -47.31
C ASP A 85 -15.91 -21.55 -48.07
N LYS A 86 -15.37 -22.54 -47.36
CA LYS A 86 -14.95 -23.84 -47.92
C LYS A 86 -16.10 -24.67 -48.49
N TYR A 87 -17.33 -24.44 -48.03
CA TYR A 87 -18.53 -25.16 -48.48
C TYR A 87 -19.40 -24.33 -49.41
N ARG A 88 -19.09 -23.03 -49.57
CA ARG A 88 -19.82 -22.14 -50.48
C ARG A 88 -19.70 -22.65 -51.92
N GLY A 89 -20.83 -22.93 -52.54
CA GLY A 89 -20.91 -23.48 -53.91
C GLY A 89 -20.71 -25.00 -54.03
N VAL A 90 -20.43 -25.70 -52.92
CA VAL A 90 -20.35 -27.17 -52.87
C VAL A 90 -21.66 -27.77 -52.37
N VAL A 91 -22.29 -27.12 -51.38
CA VAL A 91 -23.57 -27.52 -50.80
C VAL A 91 -24.67 -26.54 -51.19
N GLN A 92 -25.92 -27.00 -51.20
CA GLN A 92 -27.11 -26.17 -51.46
C GLN A 92 -27.75 -25.62 -50.17
N PHE A 93 -26.99 -25.57 -49.06
CA PHE A 93 -27.50 -25.07 -47.79
C PHE A 93 -27.64 -23.53 -47.78
N PRO A 94 -28.52 -22.96 -46.94
CA PRO A 94 -28.66 -21.50 -46.80
C PRO A 94 -27.32 -20.82 -46.46
N GLU A 95 -27.05 -19.65 -47.06
CA GLU A 95 -25.78 -18.94 -46.81
C GLU A 95 -25.67 -18.37 -45.38
N THR A 96 -26.81 -18.01 -44.78
CA THR A 96 -26.91 -17.44 -43.44
C THR A 96 -28.05 -18.07 -42.65
N LEU A 97 -27.89 -18.20 -41.34
CA LEU A 97 -28.92 -18.65 -40.41
C LEU A 97 -29.06 -17.66 -39.23
N GLU A 98 -30.25 -17.66 -38.64
CA GLU A 98 -30.57 -16.92 -37.42
C GLU A 98 -29.73 -17.40 -36.22
N PRO A 99 -29.45 -16.56 -35.21
CA PRO A 99 -28.52 -16.88 -34.12
C PRO A 99 -28.92 -18.11 -33.28
N ASP A 100 -30.20 -18.41 -33.18
CA ASP A 100 -30.78 -19.53 -32.44
C ASP A 100 -30.99 -20.79 -33.29
N ALA A 101 -30.57 -20.80 -34.56
CA ALA A 101 -30.71 -21.95 -35.46
C ALA A 101 -29.85 -23.17 -35.06
N ILE A 102 -28.73 -22.93 -34.37
CA ILE A 102 -27.80 -23.96 -33.92
C ILE A 102 -27.55 -23.76 -32.42
N THR A 103 -27.71 -24.83 -31.64
CA THR A 103 -27.43 -24.86 -30.20
C THR A 103 -26.29 -25.84 -29.91
N TYR A 104 -25.55 -25.59 -28.83
CA TYR A 104 -24.55 -26.53 -28.35
C TYR A 104 -25.19 -27.48 -27.35
N ASP A 105 -25.20 -28.77 -27.67
CA ASP A 105 -25.59 -29.81 -26.74
C ASP A 105 -24.39 -30.13 -25.84
N HIS A 106 -24.55 -29.88 -24.55
CA HIS A 106 -23.51 -30.16 -23.56
C HIS A 106 -23.35 -31.64 -23.24
N ASP A 107 -24.40 -32.45 -23.45
CA ASP A 107 -24.37 -33.89 -23.17
C ASP A 107 -23.70 -34.67 -24.31
N GLU A 108 -23.93 -34.25 -25.56
CA GLU A 108 -23.28 -34.83 -26.75
C GLU A 108 -21.98 -34.12 -27.16
N GLU A 109 -21.61 -33.03 -26.47
CA GLU A 109 -20.45 -32.17 -26.78
C GLU A 109 -20.40 -31.72 -28.25
N ALA A 110 -21.56 -31.47 -28.85
CA ALA A 110 -21.69 -31.19 -30.28
C ALA A 110 -22.70 -30.07 -30.57
N TYR A 111 -22.49 -29.36 -31.69
CA TYR A 111 -23.48 -28.41 -32.20
C TYR A 111 -24.58 -29.16 -32.94
N GLN A 112 -25.82 -28.92 -32.55
CA GLN A 112 -27.02 -29.49 -33.17
C GLN A 112 -27.89 -28.39 -33.76
N ALA A 113 -28.64 -28.71 -34.82
CA ALA A 113 -29.68 -27.82 -35.30
C ALA A 113 -30.83 -27.80 -34.29
N THR A 114 -31.32 -26.60 -33.96
CA THR A 114 -32.40 -26.43 -32.97
C THR A 114 -33.72 -27.01 -33.48
N ASP A 115 -33.94 -26.98 -34.79
CA ASP A 115 -35.10 -27.59 -35.45
C ASP A 115 -34.73 -28.98 -35.97
N ALA A 116 -35.44 -30.01 -35.50
CA ALA A 116 -35.27 -31.40 -35.93
C ALA A 116 -35.59 -31.64 -37.42
N THR A 117 -36.25 -30.69 -38.09
CA THR A 117 -36.54 -30.72 -39.53
C THR A 117 -35.56 -29.91 -40.37
N ALA A 118 -34.50 -29.38 -39.76
CA ALA A 118 -33.46 -28.62 -40.45
C ALA A 118 -32.85 -29.42 -41.61
N THR A 119 -32.78 -28.77 -42.78
CA THR A 119 -32.17 -29.33 -44.00
C THR A 119 -30.69 -29.03 -44.13
N TYR A 120 -30.08 -28.44 -43.10
CA TYR A 120 -28.68 -28.06 -43.02
C TYR A 120 -27.99 -28.80 -41.87
N HIS A 121 -26.66 -28.88 -41.92
CA HIS A 121 -25.87 -29.53 -40.87
C HIS A 121 -24.95 -28.50 -40.17
N PRO A 122 -24.91 -28.43 -38.83
CA PRO A 122 -24.19 -27.40 -38.08
C PRO A 122 -22.70 -27.27 -38.42
N ASP A 123 -21.99 -28.38 -38.67
CA ASP A 123 -20.56 -28.40 -39.03
C ASP A 123 -20.17 -27.58 -40.27
N PHE A 124 -21.15 -27.22 -41.11
CA PHE A 124 -20.91 -26.43 -42.31
C PHE A 124 -20.91 -24.93 -42.03
N TYR A 125 -21.30 -24.51 -40.83
CA TYR A 125 -21.49 -23.11 -40.46
C TYR A 125 -20.44 -22.62 -39.47
N GLU A 126 -20.11 -21.35 -39.60
CA GLU A 126 -19.28 -20.60 -38.67
C GLU A 126 -20.14 -19.59 -37.91
N GLN A 127 -19.90 -19.48 -36.61
CA GLN A 127 -20.59 -18.51 -35.78
C GLN A 127 -20.19 -17.08 -36.15
N VAL A 128 -21.17 -16.22 -36.40
CA VAL A 128 -20.94 -14.79 -36.58
C VAL A 128 -21.15 -14.11 -35.24
N ILE A 129 -20.05 -13.62 -34.68
CA ILE A 129 -20.02 -12.99 -33.35
C ILE A 129 -19.92 -11.48 -33.53
N GLU A 130 -20.80 -10.75 -32.84
CA GLU A 130 -20.70 -9.31 -32.67
C GLU A 130 -20.24 -8.98 -31.24
N GLU A 131 -19.27 -8.08 -31.11
CA GLU A 131 -18.90 -7.53 -29.81
C GLU A 131 -19.84 -6.37 -29.48
N ARG A 132 -20.76 -6.58 -28.54
CA ARG A 132 -21.68 -5.55 -28.06
C ARG A 132 -21.15 -4.94 -26.77
N GLN A 133 -21.18 -3.60 -26.71
CA GLN A 133 -20.89 -2.89 -25.47
C GLN A 133 -22.09 -3.06 -24.53
N ALA A 134 -21.85 -3.70 -23.38
CA ALA A 134 -22.88 -3.84 -22.36
C ALA A 134 -23.13 -2.50 -21.65
N SER A 135 -24.39 -2.24 -21.32
CA SER A 135 -24.78 -1.07 -20.54
C SER A 135 -24.10 -1.08 -19.16
N PRO A 136 -23.65 0.08 -18.65
CA PRO A 136 -23.14 0.18 -17.29
C PRO A 136 -24.18 -0.25 -16.26
N VAL A 137 -23.72 -0.85 -15.17
CA VAL A 137 -24.58 -1.26 -14.04
C VAL A 137 -24.52 -0.19 -12.96
N ALA A 138 -25.68 0.36 -12.59
CA ALA A 138 -25.80 1.32 -11.48
C ALA A 138 -25.43 0.66 -10.15
N VAL A 139 -24.79 1.42 -9.26
CA VAL A 139 -24.35 0.93 -7.95
C VAL A 139 -24.77 1.90 -6.85
N GLU A 140 -25.27 1.34 -5.75
CA GLU A 140 -25.59 2.09 -4.55
C GLU A 140 -24.33 2.58 -3.84
N PHE A 141 -24.42 3.77 -3.25
CA PHE A 141 -23.34 4.38 -2.51
C PHE A 141 -23.84 5.12 -1.28
N LEU A 142 -22.94 5.27 -0.31
CA LEU A 142 -23.19 5.96 0.95
C LEU A 142 -22.15 7.05 1.14
N VAL A 143 -22.61 8.30 1.30
CA VAL A 143 -21.74 9.40 1.72
C VAL A 143 -21.60 9.36 3.24
N ILE A 144 -20.44 8.95 3.73
CA ILE A 144 -20.20 8.75 5.17
C ILE A 144 -19.67 10.02 5.86
N ASP A 145 -19.08 10.94 5.10
CA ASP A 145 -18.54 12.21 5.60
C ASP A 145 -18.43 13.23 4.46
N ARG A 146 -18.72 14.51 4.74
CA ARG A 146 -18.69 15.61 3.76
C ARG A 146 -17.53 16.59 3.91
N ASP A 147 -16.76 16.45 4.99
CA ASP A 147 -15.59 17.28 5.28
C ASP A 147 -14.35 16.42 5.56
N CYS A 148 -14.16 15.36 4.78
CA CYS A 148 -13.11 14.37 4.99
C CYS A 148 -12.53 13.88 3.68
N GLN A 149 -11.21 14.02 3.54
CA GLN A 149 -10.44 13.37 2.48
C GLN A 149 -9.80 12.10 3.01
N PRO A 150 -9.60 11.05 2.18
CA PRO A 150 -8.92 9.84 2.60
C PRO A 150 -7.45 10.16 2.88
N ILE A 151 -6.99 9.84 4.09
CA ILE A 151 -5.58 9.90 4.44
C ILE A 151 -5.12 8.50 4.83
N THR A 152 -3.98 8.09 4.29
CA THR A 152 -3.33 6.84 4.67
C THR A 152 -2.67 7.02 6.03
N GLN A 153 -3.37 6.64 7.10
CA GLN A 153 -2.81 6.63 8.43
C GLN A 153 -1.91 5.40 8.64
N PRO A 154 -0.73 5.55 9.28
CA PRO A 154 0.11 4.40 9.63
C PRO A 154 -0.50 3.51 10.70
N ALA A 155 -0.23 2.20 10.63
CA ALA A 155 -0.86 1.18 11.48
C ALA A 155 -0.45 1.22 12.97
N ASP A 156 0.67 1.85 13.29
CA ASP A 156 1.22 2.00 14.64
C ASP A 156 0.70 3.24 15.38
N VAL A 157 -0.19 4.01 14.74
CA VAL A 157 -0.91 5.12 15.36
C VAL A 157 -2.24 4.61 15.88
N THR A 158 -2.47 4.78 17.17
CA THR A 158 -3.74 4.45 17.81
C THR A 158 -4.71 5.60 17.67
N VAL A 159 -5.96 5.30 17.36
CA VAL A 159 -7.04 6.28 17.39
C VAL A 159 -7.84 6.07 18.67
N ASP A 160 -7.98 7.13 19.46
CA ASP A 160 -8.63 7.09 20.76
C ASP A 160 -10.15 7.17 20.56
N PHE A 161 -10.80 6.00 20.35
CA PHE A 161 -12.23 5.89 20.02
C PHE A 161 -13.13 5.48 21.20
N PRO A 162 -14.30 6.13 21.40
CA PRO A 162 -15.44 5.45 22.02
C PRO A 162 -16.00 4.37 21.08
N HIS A 163 -16.46 3.25 21.65
CA HIS A 163 -16.82 2.02 20.92
C HIS A 163 -17.90 2.22 19.82
N SER A 164 -18.73 3.27 19.94
CA SER A 164 -19.88 3.57 19.08
C SER A 164 -19.54 4.17 17.71
N LEU A 165 -18.29 4.56 17.43
CA LEU A 165 -17.90 5.23 16.17
C LEU A 165 -16.98 4.38 15.28
N ARG A 166 -16.95 3.05 15.49
CA ARG A 166 -16.06 2.13 14.75
C ARG A 166 -16.54 1.77 13.34
N GLU A 167 -17.74 2.19 12.94
CA GLU A 167 -18.38 1.75 11.69
C GLU A 167 -17.63 2.19 10.43
N TYR A 168 -16.88 3.30 10.48
CA TYR A 168 -16.20 3.85 9.29
C TYR A 168 -14.72 4.17 9.53
N PRO A 169 -13.80 3.19 9.36
CA PRO A 169 -12.36 3.40 9.53
C PRO A 169 -11.74 4.52 8.69
N ALA A 170 -12.37 4.87 7.57
CA ALA A 170 -11.87 5.90 6.66
C ALA A 170 -11.84 7.30 7.30
N THR A 171 -12.72 7.60 8.24
CA THR A 171 -12.81 8.91 8.91
C THR A 171 -11.91 9.03 10.13
N TRP A 172 -11.26 7.92 10.53
CA TRP A 172 -10.60 7.81 11.82
C TRP A 172 -9.47 8.81 12.05
N HIS A 173 -8.81 9.23 10.98
CA HIS A 173 -7.73 10.21 11.02
C HIS A 173 -8.17 11.60 11.49
N ARG A 174 -9.48 11.92 11.53
CA ARG A 174 -10.03 13.18 12.06
C ARG A 174 -10.20 13.19 13.59
N HIS A 175 -10.09 12.04 14.22
CA HIS A 175 -10.31 11.89 15.66
C HIS A 175 -9.00 11.94 16.44
N PRO A 176 -9.06 12.14 17.76
CA PRO A 176 -7.88 12.15 18.61
C PRO A 176 -7.03 10.90 18.41
N VAL A 177 -5.74 11.10 18.19
CA VAL A 177 -4.78 10.04 17.88
C VAL A 177 -3.59 10.12 18.82
N SER A 178 -2.98 8.97 19.04
CA SER A 178 -1.77 8.83 19.81
C SER A 178 -0.80 7.85 19.18
N ILE A 179 0.49 8.10 19.38
CA ILE A 179 1.55 7.13 19.09
C ILE A 179 2.30 6.85 20.39
N SER A 180 2.47 5.56 20.71
CA SER A 180 3.21 5.17 21.91
C SER A 180 4.68 5.51 21.75
N GLY A 181 5.37 5.80 22.86
CA GLY A 181 6.82 6.01 22.81
C GLY A 181 7.58 4.77 22.30
N GLU A 182 7.01 3.56 22.40
CA GLU A 182 7.61 2.34 21.83
C GLU A 182 7.50 2.31 20.29
N ALA A 183 6.36 2.72 19.72
CA ALA A 183 6.19 2.84 18.28
C ALA A 183 7.05 3.99 17.72
N LEU A 184 7.09 5.13 18.41
CA LEU A 184 7.94 6.26 18.03
C LEU A 184 9.44 5.89 18.09
N PHE A 185 9.85 5.10 19.09
CA PHE A 185 11.20 4.51 19.15
C PHE A 185 11.50 3.68 17.91
N ALA A 186 10.61 2.78 17.51
CA ALA A 186 10.83 1.91 16.36
C ALA A 186 11.03 2.72 15.07
N ARG A 187 10.17 3.72 14.82
CA ARG A 187 10.29 4.62 13.67
C ARG A 187 11.61 5.39 13.66
N ALA A 188 11.96 6.02 14.78
CA ALA A 188 13.18 6.79 14.89
C ALA A 188 14.41 5.89 14.70
N ALA A 189 14.39 4.68 15.24
CA ALA A 189 15.44 3.69 15.07
C ALA A 189 15.59 3.24 13.61
N ASP A 190 14.48 2.94 12.90
CA ASP A 190 14.49 2.58 11.47
C ASP A 190 15.15 3.66 10.62
N VAL A 191 14.72 4.90 10.81
CA VAL A 191 15.24 6.04 10.07
C VAL A 191 16.72 6.29 10.41
N LEU A 192 17.10 6.18 11.68
CA LEU A 192 18.49 6.32 12.12
C LEU A 192 19.41 5.24 11.50
N VAL A 193 19.01 3.97 11.56
CA VAL A 193 19.80 2.86 11.00
C VAL A 193 19.93 3.00 9.49
N ALA A 194 18.87 3.38 8.78
CA ALA A 194 18.92 3.65 7.35
C ALA A 194 19.87 4.83 7.02
N ALA A 195 19.81 5.91 7.80
CA ALA A 195 20.69 7.07 7.61
C ALA A 195 22.17 6.75 7.88
N VAL A 196 22.46 5.92 8.89
CA VAL A 196 23.83 5.44 9.16
C VAL A 196 24.32 4.51 8.05
N ALA A 197 23.47 3.62 7.53
CA ALA A 197 23.82 2.74 6.41
C ALA A 197 24.21 3.53 5.14
N ALA A 198 23.66 4.74 4.94
CA ALA A 198 24.07 5.65 3.86
C ALA A 198 25.42 6.34 4.10
N ARG A 199 25.97 6.29 5.33
CA ARG A 199 27.24 6.94 5.74
C ARG A 199 28.15 5.98 6.55
N PRO A 200 28.49 4.80 6.01
CA PRO A 200 29.17 3.74 6.78
C PRO A 200 30.61 4.09 7.18
N ASN A 201 31.22 5.07 6.50
CA ASN A 201 32.58 5.52 6.79
C ASN A 201 32.67 6.51 7.95
N ASP A 202 31.55 7.16 8.29
CA ASP A 202 31.50 8.24 9.27
C ASP A 202 30.77 7.79 10.54
N PHE A 203 29.75 6.94 10.40
CA PHE A 203 28.91 6.51 11.52
C PHE A 203 28.77 4.98 11.58
N VAL A 204 28.47 4.48 12.76
CA VAL A 204 28.05 3.10 13.00
C VAL A 204 26.98 3.08 14.08
N CYS A 205 26.08 2.12 14.00
CA CYS A 205 24.96 1.99 14.91
C CYS A 205 25.05 0.64 15.62
N ASP A 206 25.08 0.64 16.95
CA ASP A 206 24.92 -0.57 17.75
C ASP A 206 23.41 -0.77 17.97
N ASP A 207 22.80 -1.57 17.09
CA ASP A 207 21.36 -1.86 17.10
C ASP A 207 21.04 -2.99 18.08
N HIS A 208 20.45 -2.60 19.20
CA HIS A 208 20.04 -3.48 20.28
C HIS A 208 18.55 -3.30 20.60
N ARG A 209 17.70 -3.14 19.57
CA ARG A 209 16.25 -2.90 19.73
C ARG A 209 15.54 -4.00 20.52
N SER A 210 16.04 -5.22 20.52
CA SER A 210 15.53 -6.35 21.32
C SER A 210 15.58 -6.05 22.82
N ILE A 211 16.65 -5.41 23.29
CA ILE A 211 16.80 -4.91 24.67
C ILE A 211 16.42 -3.42 24.80
N GLY A 212 15.86 -2.85 23.73
CA GLY A 212 15.24 -1.53 23.73
C GLY A 212 16.20 -0.36 23.60
N THR A 213 17.35 -0.54 22.94
CA THR A 213 18.31 0.55 22.71
C THR A 213 18.86 0.57 21.29
N VAL A 214 19.25 1.75 20.83
CA VAL A 214 20.03 1.95 19.61
C VAL A 214 21.05 3.04 19.89
N THR A 215 22.34 2.73 19.69
CA THR A 215 23.42 3.67 20.01
C THR A 215 24.12 4.11 18.73
N LEU A 216 24.09 5.41 18.47
CA LEU A 216 24.81 6.04 17.37
C LEU A 216 26.24 6.32 17.80
N HIS A 217 27.18 5.80 17.03
CA HIS A 217 28.59 6.13 17.14
C HIS A 217 29.12 6.83 15.90
N ARG A 218 30.10 7.72 16.08
CA ARG A 218 30.88 8.32 15.00
C ARG A 218 32.29 7.75 14.99
N TYR A 219 32.81 7.51 13.80
CA TYR A 219 34.21 7.19 13.60
C TYR A 219 35.04 8.47 13.62
N MET A 220 36.15 8.41 14.32
CA MET A 220 37.16 9.46 14.26
C MET A 220 38.50 8.84 13.89
N ASN A 221 39.14 9.47 12.92
CA ASN A 221 40.50 9.14 12.54
C ASN A 221 41.45 9.80 13.55
N HIS A 222 42.42 9.03 14.02
CA HIS A 222 43.51 9.53 14.86
C HIS A 222 44.83 8.94 14.37
N GLU A 223 45.95 9.44 14.89
CA GLU A 223 47.25 8.85 14.61
C GLU A 223 47.27 7.35 14.96
N PRO A 224 47.96 6.49 14.18
CA PRO A 224 47.97 5.05 14.40
C PRO A 224 48.37 4.68 15.83
N ARG A 225 47.45 4.06 16.58
CA ARG A 225 47.72 3.55 17.95
C ARG A 225 47.94 2.05 17.88
N THR A 226 49.07 1.57 18.40
CA THR A 226 49.34 0.13 18.47
C THR A 226 48.67 -0.43 19.72
N ARG A 227 47.72 -1.36 19.55
CA ARG A 227 47.08 -2.08 20.64
C ARG A 227 47.64 -3.48 20.72
N GLU A 228 48.14 -3.87 21.88
CA GLU A 228 48.53 -5.25 22.16
C GLU A 228 47.44 -5.93 22.98
N TYR A 229 47.00 -7.12 22.56
CA TYR A 229 46.10 -7.96 23.34
C TYR A 229 46.51 -9.42 23.26
N LYS A 230 46.17 -10.20 24.29
CA LYS A 230 46.49 -11.63 24.35
C LYS A 230 45.31 -12.45 23.86
N VAL A 231 45.57 -13.36 22.92
CA VAL A 231 44.64 -14.44 22.53
C VAL A 231 45.29 -15.75 22.94
N GLY A 232 44.87 -16.31 24.07
CA GLY A 232 45.57 -17.42 24.71
C GLY A 232 47.00 -17.04 25.12
N ARG A 233 48.01 -17.79 24.65
CA ARG A 233 49.44 -17.53 24.91
C ARG A 233 50.12 -16.60 23.88
N ARG A 234 49.41 -16.16 22.84
CA ARG A 234 49.98 -15.31 21.77
C ARG A 234 49.56 -13.86 21.97
N THR A 235 50.53 -12.94 21.91
CA THR A 235 50.25 -11.51 21.81
C THR A 235 49.96 -11.15 20.37
N ARG A 236 48.78 -10.57 20.10
CA ARG A 236 48.48 -9.92 18.82
C ARG A 236 48.69 -8.42 18.95
N ARG A 237 49.32 -7.84 17.93
CA ARG A 237 49.43 -6.40 17.74
C ARG A 237 48.45 -6.00 16.65
N ASP A 238 47.63 -5.00 16.96
CA ASP A 238 46.73 -4.40 15.99
C ASP A 238 47.00 -2.89 15.94
N THR A 239 46.93 -2.31 14.75
CA THR A 239 47.15 -0.87 14.58
C THR A 239 45.80 -0.22 14.33
N GLN A 240 45.29 0.49 15.34
CA GLN A 240 44.02 1.16 15.26
C GLN A 240 44.23 2.60 14.75
N THR A 241 43.65 2.93 13.60
CA THR A 241 43.65 4.28 13.02
C THR A 241 42.30 4.98 13.17
N ARG A 242 41.29 4.25 13.66
CA ARG A 242 39.93 4.73 13.90
C ARG A 242 39.38 4.29 15.25
N SER A 243 38.82 5.22 15.98
CA SER A 243 38.07 4.95 17.22
C SER A 243 36.59 5.30 17.05
N ARG A 244 35.73 4.60 17.78
CA ARG A 244 34.28 4.82 17.83
C ARG A 244 33.93 5.57 19.11
N PHE A 245 33.08 6.57 19.00
CA PHE A 245 32.61 7.35 20.15
C PHE A 245 31.10 7.48 20.08
N GLU A 246 30.44 7.31 21.22
CA GLU A 246 28.99 7.47 21.36
C GLU A 246 28.59 8.94 21.15
N VAL A 247 27.70 9.18 20.19
CA VAL A 247 27.17 10.51 19.87
C VAL A 247 25.79 10.69 20.48
N MET A 248 24.98 9.63 20.43
CA MET A 248 23.61 9.64 20.92
C MET A 248 23.17 8.21 21.20
N LYS A 249 22.37 8.05 22.25
CA LYS A 249 21.71 6.79 22.58
C LYS A 249 20.21 7.01 22.56
N LEU A 250 19.50 6.19 21.81
CA LEU A 250 18.03 6.15 21.77
C LEU A 250 17.57 4.96 22.61
N SER A 251 16.62 5.17 23.51
CA SER A 251 16.10 4.11 24.40
C SER A 251 14.58 4.05 24.39
N LYS A 252 14.02 2.84 24.47
CA LYS A 252 12.59 2.64 24.72
C LYS A 252 12.20 3.23 26.09
N PRO A 253 10.97 3.75 26.25
CA PRO A 253 10.50 4.33 27.52
C PRO A 253 10.56 3.41 28.73
N ARG A 254 10.36 2.11 28.53
CA ARG A 254 10.34 1.09 29.60
C ARG A 254 11.65 0.31 29.75
N SER A 255 12.70 0.74 29.06
CA SER A 255 14.01 0.09 29.13
C SER A 255 14.75 0.48 30.41
N SER A 256 15.63 -0.39 30.90
CA SER A 256 16.58 -0.06 31.98
C SER A 256 17.75 0.82 31.51
N TYR A 257 17.85 1.07 30.20
CA TYR A 257 18.96 1.80 29.58
C TYR A 257 18.63 3.27 29.26
N THR A 258 17.69 3.88 30.00
CA THR A 258 17.23 5.26 29.76
C THR A 258 18.21 6.33 30.22
N GLU A 259 19.15 5.99 31.11
CA GLU A 259 20.16 6.93 31.57
C GLU A 259 21.04 7.42 30.40
N GLY A 260 21.15 8.75 30.27
CA GLY A 260 21.87 9.42 29.19
C GLY A 260 21.25 9.29 27.80
N ALA A 261 20.11 8.61 27.66
CA ALA A 261 19.48 8.34 26.38
C ALA A 261 18.36 9.35 26.04
N LEU A 262 18.17 9.59 24.75
CA LEU A 262 16.95 10.17 24.23
C LEU A 262 15.83 9.11 24.34
N VAL A 263 14.78 9.45 25.08
CA VAL A 263 13.64 8.57 25.32
C VAL A 263 12.40 9.14 24.63
N PRO A 264 11.82 8.45 23.62
CA PRO A 264 10.67 8.97 22.91
C PRO A 264 9.44 9.10 23.83
N PRO A 265 8.79 10.27 23.89
CA PRO A 265 7.56 10.42 24.65
C PRO A 265 6.39 9.75 23.92
N THR A 266 5.29 9.49 24.65
CA THR A 266 3.99 9.24 24.01
C THR A 266 3.47 10.58 23.47
N LEU A 267 3.20 10.64 22.18
CA LEU A 267 2.66 11.84 21.55
C LEU A 267 1.15 11.69 21.34
N LYS A 268 0.42 12.79 21.56
CA LYS A 268 -1.03 12.89 21.33
C LYS A 268 -1.35 14.13 20.51
N ALA A 269 -2.41 14.04 19.71
CA ALA A 269 -2.98 15.17 19.00
C ALA A 269 -4.49 14.98 18.77
N GLU A 270 -5.14 16.05 18.35
CA GLU A 270 -6.57 16.07 18.03
C GLU A 270 -6.94 15.28 16.78
N ASN A 271 -5.99 15.10 15.85
CA ASN A 271 -6.14 14.38 14.58
C ASN A 271 -4.76 14.01 14.01
N TRP A 272 -4.75 13.20 12.94
CA TRP A 272 -3.51 12.77 12.28
C TRP A 272 -2.69 13.93 11.73
N LEU A 273 -3.33 14.93 11.10
CA LEU A 273 -2.67 16.10 10.53
C LEU A 273 -1.90 16.92 11.58
N ALA A 274 -2.38 16.93 12.83
CA ALA A 274 -1.71 17.56 13.96
C ALA A 274 -0.65 16.66 14.64
N LEU A 275 -0.74 15.34 14.48
CA LEU A 275 0.22 14.39 15.06
C LEU A 275 1.46 14.19 14.18
N GLU A 276 1.26 14.09 12.87
CA GLU A 276 2.32 13.80 11.90
C GLU A 276 3.52 14.77 12.00
N PRO A 277 3.32 16.10 12.08
CA PRO A 277 4.43 17.03 12.26
C PRO A 277 5.23 16.79 13.55
N LYS A 278 4.57 16.41 14.65
CA LYS A 278 5.24 16.13 15.94
C LYS A 278 6.09 14.86 15.87
N ILE A 279 5.62 13.84 15.17
CA ILE A 279 6.39 12.63 14.89
C ILE A 279 7.63 12.99 14.07
N ASN A 280 7.44 13.77 13.01
CA ASN A 280 8.53 14.20 12.12
C ASN A 280 9.55 15.07 12.84
N GLU A 281 9.12 15.96 13.75
CA GLU A 281 10.01 16.76 14.59
C GLU A 281 10.93 15.88 15.45
N PHE A 282 10.37 14.85 16.11
CA PHE A 282 11.17 13.93 16.91
C PHE A 282 12.16 13.11 16.04
N VAL A 283 11.73 12.65 14.86
CA VAL A 283 12.61 11.93 13.93
C VAL A 283 13.71 12.85 13.40
N ASN A 284 13.40 14.11 13.09
CA ASN A 284 14.37 15.11 12.64
C ASN A 284 15.39 15.44 13.73
N LEU A 285 14.96 15.55 14.99
CA LEU A 285 15.86 15.66 16.13
C LEU A 285 16.84 14.50 16.17
N VAL A 286 16.38 13.25 16.03
CA VAL A 286 17.25 12.07 15.99
C VAL A 286 18.23 12.13 14.81
N LEU A 287 17.77 12.53 13.63
CA LEU A 287 18.61 12.64 12.43
C LEU A 287 19.64 13.77 12.51
N SER A 288 19.35 14.85 13.23
CA SER A 288 20.29 15.97 13.40
C SER A 288 21.64 15.54 13.99
N TYR A 289 21.67 14.45 14.77
CA TYR A 289 22.91 13.91 15.33
C TYR A 289 23.84 13.29 14.28
N ILE A 290 23.35 12.95 13.08
CA ILE A 290 24.15 12.43 11.96
C ILE A 290 24.66 13.58 11.06
N GLU A 291 24.26 14.84 11.31
CA GLU A 291 24.77 15.95 10.51
C GLU A 291 26.28 16.17 10.71
N PRO A 292 27.07 16.49 9.67
CA PRO A 292 28.53 16.62 9.78
C PRO A 292 28.99 17.59 10.89
N SER A 293 28.19 18.63 11.15
CA SER A 293 28.42 19.68 12.16
C SER A 293 27.99 19.31 13.58
N SER A 294 27.28 18.20 13.80
CA SER A 294 26.73 17.82 15.12
C SER A 294 27.80 17.54 16.17
N VAL A 295 28.98 17.08 15.73
CA VAL A 295 30.12 16.74 16.58
C VAL A 295 31.39 17.43 16.08
N GLY A 296 32.02 18.23 16.94
CA GLY A 296 33.35 18.80 16.74
C GLY A 296 34.41 18.01 17.50
N VAL A 297 35.64 18.01 16.99
CA VAL A 297 36.80 17.49 17.71
C VAL A 297 37.24 18.55 18.73
N CYS A 298 37.40 18.16 19.99
CA CYS A 298 37.87 19.11 20.99
C CYS A 298 39.34 19.48 20.70
N PRO A 299 39.66 20.78 20.54
CA PRO A 299 41.00 21.22 20.14
C PRO A 299 42.06 21.00 21.24
N HIS A 300 41.65 20.76 22.50
CA HIS A 300 42.54 20.70 23.66
C HIS A 300 43.01 19.29 24.02
N CYS A 301 42.36 18.25 23.50
CA CYS A 301 42.60 16.86 23.88
C CYS A 301 43.36 16.07 22.81
N ALA A 302 44.01 16.74 21.85
CA ALA A 302 44.70 16.10 20.72
C ALA A 302 43.81 15.09 19.96
N GLY A 303 42.50 15.34 19.93
CA GLY A 303 41.51 14.45 19.32
C GLY A 303 40.82 13.47 20.28
N ASP A 304 41.21 13.34 21.55
CA ASP A 304 40.63 12.34 22.47
C ASP A 304 39.25 12.68 23.06
N GLY A 305 38.70 13.86 22.75
CA GLY A 305 37.45 14.38 23.29
C GLY A 305 36.64 15.09 22.20
N PHE A 306 35.34 15.16 22.38
CA PHE A 306 34.42 15.76 21.42
C PHE A 306 33.59 16.87 22.07
N LEU A 307 33.15 17.79 21.22
CA LEU A 307 32.15 18.80 21.55
C LEU A 307 30.89 18.47 20.76
N LEU A 308 29.77 18.31 21.44
CA LEU A 308 28.47 18.32 20.78
C LEU A 308 28.14 19.78 20.50
N ASN A 309 28.23 20.18 19.23
CA ASN A 309 28.12 21.59 18.85
C ASN A 309 26.67 22.09 18.85
N LYS A 310 25.68 21.18 18.89
CA LYS A 310 24.28 21.41 19.31
C LYS A 310 23.47 20.12 19.17
N ALA A 311 22.66 19.84 20.17
CA ALA A 311 21.34 19.22 20.02
C ALA A 311 20.54 19.52 21.31
N ALA A 312 20.05 20.75 21.42
CA ALA A 312 19.02 21.16 22.35
C ALA A 312 17.97 21.94 21.54
#